data_AF-A0A7C5ADR1-F1
#
_entry.id   AF-A0A7C5ADR1-F1
#
_cell.length_a   1.000
_cell.length_b   1.000
_cell.length_c   1.000
_cell.angle_alpha   90.00
_cell.angle_beta   90.00
_cell.angle_gamma   90.00
#
_symmetry.space_group_name_H-M   'P 1'
#
loop_
_entity.id
_entity.type
_entity.pdbx_description
1 polymer ?
#
loop_
_entity_poly.entity_id
_entity_poly.type
_entity_poly.pdbx_seq_one_letter_code
_entity_poly.pdbx_strand_id
1 'polypeptide(L)'
;SAKEFYQKALKVDPWCGGAYLGLGLVALDEKDWVTARDSFLDAAEADPLLSGRALIALGFLYELIGDTEAATNAYASAYEADPSDPEVLLFHGRGYLLNGDARSASEQHARAMEKLPGQFDLLAHLSESAFLLGRFSDALRYLDAAIALSPKTPALLVRRAQTLARMRRNDEAKAALEAAKLVADDDEVELSLAWYYYSQGNAEEALKRLKSIERELDRRDESPRAQYVRTWAHAIEENLSMRVWKDHFDRVASGRDLLRAWKVHAPGSGISISLLQNRVRFQGTQRESETPSAIIQERPGRALVSFEAALTARAKAPFVSGVAILSFRGKPGDENPFTDPVGGGMAYEGLVFARLPEGRLAYRLIERHQMSRWHALDVSWPAGAEGAPGVATLGIRVEDPKKGIFRLMVDGRDVGPQVEVKGLSRSARELQGWVFTQAEIDRKVDLLVDDVRIVTRIRRGR
;
A
#
# COMPACT_ATOMS: atom_id res chain seq x y z
N SER A 1 4.93 -20.75 -49.00
CA SER A 1 4.99 -20.73 -47.51
C SER A 1 4.04 -21.79 -46.95
N ALA A 2 4.08 -22.08 -45.64
CA ALA A 2 3.14 -23.03 -45.01
C ALA A 2 1.67 -22.64 -45.27
N LYS A 3 1.36 -21.35 -45.21
CA LYS A 3 0.06 -20.74 -45.56
C LYS A 3 -0.46 -21.17 -46.94
N GLU A 4 0.39 -21.13 -47.96
CA GLU A 4 0.02 -21.52 -49.33
C GLU A 4 -0.31 -23.02 -49.46
N PHE A 5 0.35 -23.87 -48.67
CA PHE A 5 0.04 -25.31 -48.67
C PHE A 5 -1.32 -25.59 -48.04
N TYR A 6 -1.65 -24.95 -46.91
CA TYR A 6 -2.97 -25.08 -46.30
C TYR A 6 -4.08 -24.51 -47.19
N GLN A 7 -3.87 -23.37 -47.83
CA GLN A 7 -4.82 -22.82 -48.81
C GLN A 7 -5.05 -23.75 -50.01
N LYS A 8 -4.00 -24.43 -50.49
CA LYS A 8 -4.14 -25.46 -51.54
C LYS A 8 -4.92 -26.67 -51.02
N ALA A 9 -4.69 -27.10 -49.78
CA ALA A 9 -5.45 -28.18 -49.18
C ALA A 9 -6.95 -27.85 -49.12
N LEU A 10 -7.32 -26.63 -48.71
CA LEU A 10 -8.72 -26.19 -48.67
C LEU A 10 -9.39 -26.07 -50.06
N LYS A 11 -8.61 -25.88 -51.13
CA LYS A 11 -9.14 -25.95 -52.51
C LYS A 11 -9.47 -27.37 -52.94
N VAL A 12 -8.78 -28.36 -52.38
CA VAL A 12 -9.01 -29.78 -52.67
C VAL A 12 -10.11 -30.32 -51.77
N ASP A 13 -10.09 -29.96 -50.49
CA ASP A 13 -11.07 -30.35 -49.49
C ASP A 13 -11.44 -29.14 -48.60
N PRO A 14 -12.61 -28.51 -48.84
CA PRO A 14 -13.10 -27.40 -48.04
C PRO A 14 -13.41 -27.75 -46.58
N TRP A 15 -13.42 -29.03 -46.19
CA TRP A 15 -13.71 -29.49 -44.82
C TRP A 15 -12.46 -29.99 -44.10
N CYS A 16 -11.26 -29.66 -44.62
CA CYS A 16 -10.00 -30.06 -44.02
C CYS A 16 -9.71 -29.25 -42.74
N GLY A 17 -10.24 -29.70 -41.59
CA GLY A 17 -10.05 -29.05 -40.28
C GLY A 17 -8.57 -28.82 -39.93
N GLY A 18 -7.69 -29.77 -40.27
CA GLY A 18 -6.25 -29.62 -40.09
C GLY A 18 -5.62 -28.47 -40.89
N ALA A 19 -6.15 -28.16 -42.08
CA ALA A 19 -5.69 -27.03 -42.87
C ALA A 19 -6.15 -25.70 -42.28
N TYR A 20 -7.38 -25.62 -41.76
CA TYR A 20 -7.87 -24.47 -41.01
C TYR A 20 -7.06 -24.24 -39.72
N LEU A 21 -6.81 -25.28 -38.93
CA LEU A 21 -5.98 -25.16 -37.73
C LEU A 21 -4.57 -24.66 -38.07
N GLY A 22 -3.97 -25.20 -39.14
CA GLY A 22 -2.68 -24.76 -39.65
C GLY A 22 -2.66 -23.29 -40.08
N LEU A 23 -3.71 -22.81 -40.75
CA LEU A 23 -3.86 -21.39 -41.11
C LEU A 23 -4.01 -20.51 -39.86
N GLY A 24 -4.78 -20.96 -38.87
CA GLY A 24 -4.94 -20.24 -37.61
C GLY A 24 -3.63 -20.07 -36.85
N LEU A 25 -2.82 -21.12 -36.76
CA LEU A 25 -1.49 -21.06 -36.13
C LEU A 25 -0.51 -20.15 -36.88
N VAL A 26 -0.56 -20.15 -38.23
CA VAL A 26 0.25 -19.21 -39.02
C VAL A 26 -0.20 -17.78 -38.81
N ALA A 27 -1.51 -17.52 -38.81
CA ALA A 27 -2.06 -16.19 -38.55
C ALA A 27 -1.73 -15.70 -37.13
N LEU A 28 -1.72 -16.59 -36.14
CA LEU A 28 -1.32 -16.29 -34.76
C LEU A 28 0.13 -15.81 -34.69
N ASP A 29 1.05 -16.49 -35.39
CA ASP A 29 2.47 -16.09 -35.48
C ASP A 29 2.64 -14.75 -36.23
N GLU A 30 1.84 -14.54 -37.28
CA GLU A 30 1.75 -13.27 -38.02
C GLU A 30 1.06 -12.14 -37.22
N LYS A 31 0.53 -12.43 -36.03
CA LYS A 31 -0.26 -11.52 -35.19
C LYS A 31 -1.55 -11.01 -35.84
N ASP A 32 -2.07 -11.75 -36.82
CA ASP A 32 -3.38 -11.52 -37.42
C ASP A 32 -4.46 -12.23 -36.59
N TRP A 33 -4.86 -11.56 -35.50
CA TRP A 33 -5.79 -12.12 -34.51
C TRP A 33 -7.14 -12.49 -35.09
N VAL A 34 -7.62 -11.73 -36.10
CA VAL A 34 -8.93 -11.96 -36.72
C VAL A 34 -8.88 -13.23 -37.55
N THR A 35 -7.89 -13.35 -38.44
CA THR A 35 -7.72 -14.55 -39.26
C THR A 35 -7.43 -15.78 -38.40
N ALA A 36 -6.64 -15.62 -37.32
CA ALA A 36 -6.37 -16.71 -36.39
C ALA A 36 -7.66 -17.22 -35.74
N ARG A 37 -8.48 -16.32 -35.19
CA ARG A 37 -9.78 -16.63 -34.59
C ARG A 37 -10.69 -17.36 -35.58
N ASP A 38 -10.90 -16.79 -36.75
CA ASP A 38 -11.84 -17.33 -37.74
C ASP A 38 -11.37 -18.71 -38.21
N SER A 39 -10.07 -18.88 -38.45
CA SER A 39 -9.51 -20.17 -38.84
C SER A 39 -9.61 -21.24 -37.74
N PHE A 40 -9.51 -20.87 -36.46
CA PHE A 40 -9.73 -21.83 -35.37
C PHE A 40 -11.19 -22.23 -35.23
N LEU A 41 -12.13 -21.30 -35.44
CA LEU A 41 -13.56 -21.62 -35.47
C LEU A 41 -13.92 -22.53 -36.65
N ASP A 42 -13.43 -22.21 -37.85
CA ASP A 42 -13.60 -23.04 -39.04
C ASP A 42 -13.01 -24.44 -38.83
N ALA A 43 -11.84 -24.54 -38.18
CA ALA A 43 -11.24 -25.84 -37.85
C ALA A 43 -12.12 -26.66 -36.89
N ALA A 44 -12.74 -26.01 -35.92
CA ALA A 44 -13.59 -26.66 -34.94
C ALA A 44 -14.93 -27.14 -35.52
N GLU A 45 -15.46 -26.44 -36.53
CA GLU A 45 -16.68 -26.82 -37.26
C GLU A 45 -16.41 -27.90 -38.31
N ALA A 46 -15.29 -27.81 -39.03
CA ALA A 46 -14.98 -28.72 -40.13
C ALA A 46 -14.65 -30.15 -39.69
N ASP A 47 -14.04 -30.33 -38.52
CA ASP A 47 -13.65 -31.65 -37.98
C ASP A 47 -13.99 -31.77 -36.48
N PRO A 48 -15.08 -32.49 -36.12
CA PRO A 48 -15.45 -32.71 -34.73
C PRO A 48 -14.36 -33.37 -33.86
N LEU A 49 -13.47 -34.19 -34.46
CA LEU A 49 -12.37 -34.82 -33.71
C LEU A 49 -11.22 -33.83 -33.44
N LEU A 50 -11.11 -32.75 -34.23
CA LEU A 50 -10.14 -31.69 -34.02
C LEU A 50 -10.69 -30.54 -33.16
N SER A 51 -12.01 -30.51 -32.94
CA SER A 51 -12.73 -29.42 -32.31
C SER A 51 -12.14 -29.00 -30.97
N GLY A 52 -11.87 -29.95 -30.07
CA GLY A 52 -11.24 -29.67 -28.77
C GLY A 52 -9.90 -28.92 -28.91
N ARG A 53 -9.01 -29.39 -29.80
CA ARG A 53 -7.70 -28.78 -30.03
C ARG A 53 -7.79 -27.39 -30.68
N ALA A 54 -8.71 -27.22 -31.63
CA ALA A 54 -8.94 -25.93 -32.26
C ALA A 54 -9.50 -24.89 -31.27
N LEU A 55 -10.42 -25.31 -30.40
CA LEU A 55 -10.99 -24.46 -29.34
C LEU A 55 -9.98 -24.15 -28.23
N ILE A 56 -9.06 -25.06 -27.91
CA ILE A 56 -7.89 -24.76 -27.07
C ILE A 56 -7.02 -23.67 -27.70
N ALA A 57 -6.68 -23.80 -28.99
CA ALA A 57 -5.87 -22.81 -29.71
C ALA A 57 -6.58 -21.43 -29.75
N LEU A 58 -7.90 -21.43 -29.88
CA LEU A 58 -8.72 -20.23 -29.75
C LEU A 58 -8.66 -19.61 -28.35
N GLY A 59 -8.72 -20.43 -27.29
CA GLY A 59 -8.55 -19.95 -25.91
C GLY A 59 -7.18 -19.30 -25.68
N PHE A 60 -6.11 -19.89 -26.22
CA PHE A 60 -4.77 -19.32 -26.17
C PHE A 60 -4.67 -17.96 -26.86
N LEU A 61 -5.29 -17.83 -28.05
CA LEU A 61 -5.35 -16.56 -28.76
C LEU A 61 -6.02 -15.47 -27.90
N TYR A 62 -7.15 -15.81 -27.27
CA TYR A 62 -7.87 -14.86 -26.42
C TYR A 62 -7.06 -14.41 -25.20
N GLU A 63 -6.31 -15.31 -24.56
CA GLU A 63 -5.40 -14.90 -23.48
C GLU A 63 -4.28 -13.98 -23.98
N LEU A 64 -3.74 -14.24 -25.16
CA LEU A 64 -2.67 -13.42 -25.74
C LEU A 64 -3.13 -11.98 -25.98
N ILE A 65 -4.40 -11.78 -26.35
CA ILE A 65 -4.98 -10.46 -26.55
C ILE A 65 -5.62 -9.88 -25.26
N GLY A 66 -5.58 -10.62 -24.16
CA GLY A 66 -6.06 -10.20 -22.84
C GLY A 66 -7.57 -10.40 -22.60
N ASP A 67 -8.28 -11.07 -23.49
CA ASP A 67 -9.71 -11.37 -23.33
C ASP A 67 -9.91 -12.65 -22.51
N THR A 68 -9.90 -12.48 -21.19
CA THR A 68 -9.97 -13.59 -20.23
C THR A 68 -11.32 -14.30 -20.26
N GLU A 69 -12.39 -13.57 -20.55
CA GLU A 69 -13.75 -14.12 -20.65
C GLU A 69 -13.88 -14.99 -21.89
N ALA A 70 -13.47 -14.49 -23.06
CA ALA A 70 -13.50 -15.27 -24.29
C ALA A 70 -12.59 -16.49 -24.23
N ALA A 71 -11.42 -16.38 -23.59
CA ALA A 71 -10.52 -17.51 -23.38
C ALA A 71 -11.19 -18.62 -22.56
N THR A 72 -11.81 -18.26 -21.44
CA THR A 72 -12.48 -19.22 -20.57
C THR A 72 -13.65 -19.90 -21.28
N ASN A 73 -14.43 -19.14 -22.06
CA ASN A 73 -15.52 -19.71 -22.85
C ASN A 73 -15.01 -20.68 -23.91
N ALA A 74 -13.90 -20.37 -24.60
CA ALA A 74 -13.31 -21.27 -25.59
C ALA A 74 -12.84 -22.59 -24.96
N TYR A 75 -12.22 -22.55 -23.77
CA TYR A 75 -11.84 -23.77 -23.04
C TYR A 75 -13.05 -24.57 -22.53
N ALA A 76 -14.13 -23.90 -22.13
CA ALA A 76 -15.37 -24.57 -21.77
C ALA A 76 -16.01 -25.26 -22.99
N SER A 77 -16.03 -24.61 -24.16
CA SER A 77 -16.48 -25.24 -25.40
C SER A 77 -15.59 -26.40 -25.84
N ALA A 78 -14.27 -26.32 -25.63
CA ALA A 78 -13.37 -27.45 -25.87
C ALA A 78 -13.76 -28.66 -24.99
N TYR A 79 -14.10 -28.41 -23.73
CA TYR A 79 -14.59 -29.44 -22.81
C TYR A 79 -15.94 -30.04 -23.22
N GLU A 80 -16.85 -29.24 -23.76
CA GLU A 80 -18.11 -29.75 -24.32
C GLU A 80 -17.89 -30.64 -25.55
N ALA A 81 -16.85 -30.36 -26.35
CA ALA A 81 -16.52 -31.13 -27.54
C ALA A 81 -15.92 -32.51 -27.20
N ASP A 82 -14.94 -32.57 -26.28
CA ASP A 82 -14.39 -33.84 -25.78
C ASP A 82 -13.98 -33.76 -24.30
N PRO A 83 -14.89 -34.11 -23.37
CA PRO A 83 -14.60 -34.07 -21.93
C PRO A 83 -13.70 -35.21 -21.43
N SER A 84 -13.28 -36.11 -22.32
CA SER A 84 -12.40 -37.26 -22.01
C SER A 84 -10.95 -37.05 -22.44
N ASP A 85 -10.70 -36.13 -23.38
CA ASP A 85 -9.36 -35.77 -23.81
C ASP A 85 -8.59 -35.10 -22.65
N PRO A 86 -7.44 -35.64 -22.25
CA PRO A 86 -6.68 -35.08 -21.13
C PRO A 86 -6.04 -33.72 -21.41
N GLU A 87 -5.79 -33.35 -22.67
CA GLU A 87 -5.36 -32.00 -23.04
C GLU A 87 -6.52 -31.01 -22.86
N VAL A 88 -7.74 -31.39 -23.26
CA VAL A 88 -8.95 -30.61 -22.99
C VAL A 88 -9.21 -30.43 -21.49
N LEU A 89 -9.04 -31.49 -20.69
CA LEU A 89 -9.14 -31.39 -19.23
C LEU A 89 -8.11 -30.43 -18.63
N LEU A 90 -6.89 -30.41 -19.15
CA LEU A 90 -5.85 -29.46 -18.74
C LEU A 90 -6.33 -28.03 -18.98
N PHE A 91 -6.73 -27.71 -20.21
CA PHE A 91 -7.10 -26.34 -20.59
C PHE A 91 -8.44 -25.89 -20.01
N HIS A 92 -9.37 -26.80 -19.76
CA HIS A 92 -10.56 -26.49 -18.97
C HIS A 92 -10.19 -26.12 -17.53
N GLY A 93 -9.25 -26.83 -16.92
CA GLY A 93 -8.66 -26.45 -15.63
C GLY A 93 -7.97 -25.09 -15.65
N ARG A 94 -7.29 -24.74 -16.75
CA ARG A 94 -6.73 -23.40 -16.96
C ARG A 94 -7.81 -22.32 -17.04
N GLY A 95 -8.92 -22.56 -17.72
CA GLY A 95 -10.08 -21.66 -17.73
C GLY A 95 -10.60 -21.36 -16.33
N TYR A 96 -10.69 -22.38 -15.46
CA TYR A 96 -11.04 -22.16 -14.06
C TYR A 96 -10.01 -21.29 -13.31
N LEU A 97 -8.71 -21.45 -13.56
CA LEU A 97 -7.67 -20.58 -12.97
C LEU A 97 -7.84 -19.12 -13.38
N LEU A 98 -8.15 -18.86 -14.65
CA LEU A 98 -8.40 -17.52 -15.17
C LEU A 98 -9.59 -16.84 -14.48
N ASN A 99 -10.63 -17.60 -14.15
CA ASN A 99 -11.78 -17.14 -13.38
C ASN A 99 -11.57 -17.12 -11.85
N GLY A 100 -10.37 -17.48 -11.37
CA GLY A 100 -10.04 -17.51 -9.94
C GLY A 100 -10.58 -18.73 -9.18
N ASP A 101 -11.14 -19.73 -9.86
CA ASP A 101 -11.62 -20.98 -9.25
C ASP A 101 -10.52 -22.04 -9.20
N ALA A 102 -9.57 -21.85 -8.29
CA ALA A 102 -8.45 -22.78 -8.12
C ALA A 102 -8.88 -24.20 -7.69
N ARG A 103 -10.09 -24.36 -7.12
CA ARG A 103 -10.61 -25.66 -6.68
C ARG A 103 -11.03 -26.48 -7.90
N SER A 104 -11.91 -25.94 -8.73
CA SER A 104 -12.35 -26.61 -9.96
C SER A 104 -11.19 -26.87 -10.91
N ALA A 105 -10.24 -25.92 -11.00
CA ALA A 105 -9.00 -26.11 -11.72
C ALA A 105 -8.21 -27.35 -11.24
N SER A 106 -8.01 -27.48 -9.92
CA SER A 106 -7.29 -28.61 -9.34
C SER A 106 -7.98 -29.94 -9.63
N GLU A 107 -9.31 -29.98 -9.72
CA GLU A 107 -10.07 -31.21 -10.02
C GLU A 107 -9.88 -31.63 -11.48
N GLN A 108 -9.98 -30.67 -12.42
CA GLN A 108 -9.75 -30.98 -13.84
C GLN A 108 -8.29 -31.37 -14.11
N HIS A 109 -7.33 -30.66 -13.54
CA HIS A 109 -5.91 -31.00 -13.67
C HIS A 109 -5.59 -32.37 -13.05
N ALA A 110 -6.24 -32.77 -11.94
CA ALA A 110 -6.07 -34.10 -11.36
C ALA A 110 -6.58 -35.20 -12.30
N ARG A 111 -7.72 -34.99 -12.98
CA ARG A 111 -8.23 -35.91 -14.01
C ARG A 111 -7.27 -36.01 -15.20
N ALA A 112 -6.73 -34.88 -15.67
CA ALA A 112 -5.74 -34.86 -16.74
C ALA A 112 -4.46 -35.64 -16.37
N MET A 113 -4.03 -35.55 -15.10
CA MET A 113 -2.82 -36.22 -14.59
C MET A 113 -2.91 -37.75 -14.63
N GLU A 114 -4.11 -38.33 -14.61
CA GLU A 114 -4.31 -39.77 -14.77
C GLU A 114 -3.86 -40.29 -16.15
N LYS A 115 -3.83 -39.41 -17.17
CA LYS A 115 -3.53 -39.76 -18.56
C LYS A 115 -2.26 -39.10 -19.10
N LEU A 116 -1.88 -37.94 -18.55
CA LEU A 116 -0.68 -37.18 -18.95
C LEU A 116 0.31 -37.05 -17.78
N PRO A 117 0.77 -38.16 -17.17
CA PRO A 117 1.70 -38.07 -16.05
C PRO A 117 3.03 -37.46 -16.50
N GLY A 118 3.46 -36.41 -15.80
CA GLY A 118 4.74 -35.76 -16.07
C GLY A 118 4.77 -34.85 -17.30
N GLN A 119 3.61 -34.45 -17.84
CA GLN A 119 3.57 -33.39 -18.85
C GLN A 119 3.91 -32.04 -18.20
N PHE A 120 4.81 -31.29 -18.83
CA PHE A 120 5.33 -30.02 -18.32
C PHE A 120 4.22 -29.00 -17.99
N ASP A 121 3.33 -28.72 -18.96
CA ASP A 121 2.29 -27.71 -18.79
C ASP A 121 1.33 -28.11 -17.66
N LEU A 122 0.97 -29.39 -17.57
CA LEU A 122 0.10 -29.88 -16.51
C LEU A 122 0.72 -29.71 -15.12
N LEU A 123 2.02 -30.02 -14.97
CA LEU A 123 2.74 -29.82 -13.70
C LEU A 123 2.78 -28.34 -13.31
N ALA A 124 3.00 -27.43 -14.27
CA ALA A 124 2.97 -26.00 -14.03
C ALA A 124 1.58 -25.54 -13.54
N HIS A 125 0.51 -25.96 -14.21
CA HIS A 125 -0.87 -25.59 -13.82
C HIS A 125 -1.30 -26.22 -12.48
N LEU A 126 -0.93 -27.47 -12.20
CA LEU A 126 -1.15 -28.09 -10.89
C LEU A 126 -0.43 -27.36 -9.77
N SER A 127 0.78 -26.89 -10.04
CA SER A 127 1.52 -26.10 -9.06
C SER A 127 0.80 -24.80 -8.73
N GLU A 128 0.23 -24.13 -9.74
CA GLU A 128 -0.52 -22.89 -9.56
C GLU A 128 -1.82 -23.13 -8.79
N SER A 129 -2.60 -24.15 -9.17
CA SER A 129 -3.82 -24.52 -8.44
C SER A 129 -3.50 -24.85 -6.98
N ALA A 130 -2.42 -25.59 -6.72
CA ALA A 130 -1.98 -25.92 -5.36
C ALA A 130 -1.55 -24.67 -4.57
N PHE A 131 -0.82 -23.74 -5.20
CA PHE A 131 -0.39 -22.49 -4.59
C PHE A 131 -1.57 -21.62 -4.18
N LEU A 132 -2.53 -21.42 -5.09
CA LEU A 132 -3.73 -20.61 -4.84
C LEU A 132 -4.64 -21.21 -3.75
N LEU A 133 -4.65 -22.55 -3.62
CA LEU A 133 -5.34 -23.26 -2.55
C LEU A 133 -4.56 -23.30 -1.22
N GLY A 134 -3.38 -22.67 -1.15
CA GLY A 134 -2.53 -22.66 0.04
C GLY A 134 -1.80 -23.98 0.32
N ARG A 135 -1.84 -24.94 -0.61
CA ARG A 135 -1.13 -26.23 -0.54
C ARG A 135 0.31 -26.07 -1.02
N PHE A 136 1.09 -25.26 -0.32
CA PHE A 136 2.43 -24.86 -0.77
C PHE A 136 3.41 -26.03 -0.93
N SER A 137 3.31 -27.07 -0.09
CA SER A 137 4.14 -28.27 -0.22
C SER A 137 3.87 -29.03 -1.52
N ASP A 138 2.60 -29.14 -1.93
CA ASP A 138 2.22 -29.78 -3.19
C ASP A 138 2.65 -28.92 -4.38
N ALA A 139 2.43 -27.61 -4.29
CA ALA A 139 2.86 -26.65 -5.30
C ALA A 139 4.36 -26.76 -5.57
N LEU A 140 5.17 -26.82 -4.50
CA LEU A 140 6.62 -26.96 -4.61
C LEU A 140 7.01 -28.28 -5.28
N ARG A 141 6.34 -29.40 -4.94
CA ARG A 141 6.60 -30.70 -5.57
C ARG A 141 6.31 -30.69 -7.07
N TYR A 142 5.19 -30.10 -7.49
CA TYR A 142 4.85 -29.98 -8.91
C TYR A 142 5.81 -29.05 -9.65
N LEU A 143 6.22 -27.93 -9.02
CA LEU A 143 7.24 -27.03 -9.56
C LEU A 143 8.59 -27.72 -9.74
N ASP A 144 9.06 -28.45 -8.72
CA ASP A 144 10.34 -29.17 -8.78
C ASP A 144 10.31 -30.23 -9.91
N ALA A 145 9.18 -30.92 -10.10
CA ALA A 145 8.99 -31.83 -11.23
C ALA A 145 9.00 -31.11 -12.59
N ALA A 146 8.31 -29.96 -12.71
CA ALA A 146 8.29 -29.16 -13.94
C ALA A 146 9.69 -28.60 -14.28
N ILE A 147 10.43 -28.12 -13.27
CA ILE A 147 11.80 -27.61 -13.41
C ILE A 147 12.76 -28.72 -13.81
N ALA A 148 12.57 -29.96 -13.35
CA ALA A 148 13.38 -31.09 -13.79
C ALA A 148 13.25 -31.35 -15.31
N LEU A 149 12.08 -31.06 -15.89
CA LEU A 149 11.83 -31.20 -17.33
C LEU A 149 12.36 -30.00 -18.13
N SER A 150 12.22 -28.79 -17.58
CA SER A 150 12.71 -27.55 -18.19
C SER A 150 13.46 -26.68 -17.18
N PRO A 151 14.76 -26.96 -16.92
CA PRO A 151 15.51 -26.28 -15.86
C PRO A 151 15.87 -24.83 -16.18
N LYS A 152 15.67 -24.40 -17.43
CA LYS A 152 15.99 -23.04 -17.91
C LYS A 152 14.73 -22.21 -18.15
N THR A 153 13.73 -22.35 -17.28
CA THR A 153 12.49 -21.56 -17.34
C THR A 153 12.42 -20.60 -16.15
N PRO A 154 12.77 -19.31 -16.32
CA PRO A 154 12.79 -18.31 -15.24
C PRO A 154 11.45 -18.22 -14.49
N ALA A 155 10.33 -18.25 -15.21
CA ALA A 155 8.99 -18.19 -14.62
C ALA A 155 8.74 -19.29 -13.58
N LEU A 156 9.23 -20.51 -13.80
CA LEU A 156 9.10 -21.60 -12.82
C LEU A 156 9.99 -21.39 -11.60
N LEU A 157 11.20 -20.87 -11.80
CA LEU A 157 12.12 -20.54 -10.70
C LEU A 157 11.58 -19.41 -9.84
N VAL A 158 10.93 -18.40 -10.45
CA VAL A 158 10.21 -17.33 -9.76
C VAL A 158 9.03 -17.89 -8.96
N ARG A 159 8.16 -18.72 -9.57
CA ARG A 159 7.04 -19.37 -8.85
C ARG A 159 7.52 -20.26 -7.70
N ARG A 160 8.64 -20.96 -7.89
CA ARG A 160 9.30 -21.74 -6.83
C ARG A 160 9.74 -20.85 -5.68
N ALA A 161 10.38 -19.72 -5.97
CA ALA A 161 10.79 -18.77 -4.95
C ALA A 161 9.60 -18.20 -4.16
N GLN A 162 8.52 -17.82 -4.86
CA GLN A 162 7.30 -17.32 -4.23
C GLN A 162 6.68 -18.38 -3.31
N THR A 163 6.60 -19.63 -3.77
CA THR A 163 6.11 -20.76 -2.97
C THR A 163 6.97 -20.98 -1.72
N LEU A 164 8.29 -20.97 -1.85
CA LEU A 164 9.22 -21.11 -0.72
C LEU A 164 9.10 -19.95 0.27
N ALA A 165 8.92 -18.72 -0.20
CA ALA A 165 8.69 -17.56 0.66
C ALA A 165 7.39 -17.69 1.47
N ARG A 166 6.30 -18.20 0.86
CA ARG A 166 5.05 -18.52 1.58
C ARG A 166 5.24 -19.59 2.65
N MET A 167 6.15 -20.52 2.41
CA MET A 167 6.57 -21.54 3.38
C MET A 167 7.61 -21.03 4.41
N ARG A 168 7.98 -19.75 4.38
CA ARG A 168 9.03 -19.14 5.24
C ARG A 168 10.43 -19.74 5.05
N ARG A 169 10.68 -20.41 3.91
CA ARG A 169 11.98 -20.96 3.51
C ARG A 169 12.78 -19.91 2.72
N ASN A 170 13.12 -18.82 3.39
CA ASN A 170 13.62 -17.59 2.75
C ASN A 170 14.96 -17.79 2.01
N ASP A 171 15.90 -18.56 2.56
CA ASP A 171 17.21 -18.78 1.92
C ASP A 171 17.08 -19.52 0.59
N GLU A 172 16.20 -20.53 0.54
CA GLU A 172 15.92 -21.27 -0.69
C GLU A 172 15.12 -20.44 -1.69
N ALA A 173 14.22 -19.58 -1.21
CA ALA A 173 13.51 -18.63 -2.06
C ALA A 173 14.49 -17.66 -2.75
N LYS A 174 15.45 -17.13 -2.00
CA LYS A 174 16.52 -16.29 -2.55
C LYS A 174 17.35 -17.05 -3.59
N ALA A 175 17.78 -18.27 -3.26
CA ALA A 175 18.57 -19.09 -4.18
C ALA A 175 17.83 -19.35 -5.50
N ALA A 176 16.51 -19.58 -5.45
CA ALA A 176 15.69 -19.76 -6.64
C ALA A 176 15.58 -18.47 -7.49
N LEU A 177 15.47 -17.28 -6.86
CA LEU A 177 15.46 -16.01 -7.60
C LEU A 177 16.82 -15.68 -8.22
N GLU A 178 17.92 -15.94 -7.52
CA GLU A 178 19.27 -15.76 -8.07
C GLU A 178 19.51 -16.74 -9.23
N ALA A 179 19.02 -17.98 -9.13
CA ALA A 179 19.04 -18.93 -10.25
C ALA A 179 18.19 -18.43 -11.44
N ALA A 180 17.01 -17.87 -11.19
CA ALA A 180 16.18 -17.27 -12.24
C ALA A 180 16.93 -16.14 -12.96
N LYS A 181 17.62 -15.29 -12.19
CA LYS A 181 18.41 -14.17 -12.71
C LYS A 181 19.60 -14.60 -13.58
N LEU A 182 20.20 -15.76 -13.28
CA LEU A 182 21.26 -16.33 -14.11
C LEU A 182 20.73 -16.90 -15.44
N VAL A 183 19.46 -17.33 -15.47
CA VAL A 183 18.83 -17.90 -16.67
C VAL A 183 18.32 -16.78 -17.57
N ALA A 184 17.66 -15.77 -17.01
CA ALA A 184 17.21 -14.58 -17.72
C ALA A 184 17.46 -13.32 -16.90
N ASP A 185 18.07 -12.35 -17.55
CA ASP A 185 18.13 -10.97 -17.06
C ASP A 185 16.92 -10.21 -17.62
N ASP A 186 15.76 -10.44 -17.02
CA ASP A 186 14.52 -9.77 -17.36
C ASP A 186 13.86 -9.10 -16.15
N ASP A 187 12.93 -8.21 -16.47
CA ASP A 187 12.26 -7.37 -15.48
C ASP A 187 11.32 -8.14 -14.54
N GLU A 188 10.80 -9.29 -14.95
CA GLU A 188 9.90 -10.10 -14.10
C GLU A 188 10.70 -10.72 -12.94
N VAL A 189 11.92 -11.17 -13.23
CA VAL A 189 12.85 -11.66 -12.21
C VAL A 189 13.28 -10.52 -11.28
N GLU A 190 13.64 -9.35 -11.82
CA GLU A 190 14.02 -8.18 -11.00
C GLU A 190 12.86 -7.69 -10.12
N LEU A 191 11.62 -7.71 -10.64
CA LEU A 191 10.44 -7.34 -9.88
C LEU A 191 10.19 -8.33 -8.74
N SER A 192 10.38 -9.63 -9.00
CA SER A 192 10.26 -10.68 -7.99
C SER A 192 11.34 -10.57 -6.91
N LEU A 193 12.58 -10.23 -7.27
CA LEU A 193 13.66 -9.91 -6.33
C LEU A 193 13.31 -8.68 -5.48
N ALA A 194 12.76 -7.63 -6.09
CA ALA A 194 12.33 -6.45 -5.36
C ALA A 194 11.31 -6.80 -4.27
N TRP A 195 10.29 -7.59 -4.61
CA TRP A 195 9.27 -8.01 -3.66
C TRP A 195 9.78 -8.97 -2.60
N TYR A 196 10.70 -9.87 -2.97
CA TYR A 196 11.40 -10.68 -1.99
C TYR A 196 12.10 -9.80 -0.96
N TYR A 197 12.97 -8.88 -1.38
CA TYR A 197 13.70 -8.01 -0.44
C TYR A 197 12.77 -7.13 0.39
N TYR A 198 11.70 -6.58 -0.21
CA TYR A 198 10.71 -5.81 0.51
C TYR A 198 10.02 -6.63 1.60
N SER A 199 9.65 -7.89 1.30
CA SER A 199 9.02 -8.79 2.27
C SER A 199 9.93 -9.17 3.44
N GLN A 200 11.25 -9.13 3.23
CA GLN A 200 12.25 -9.33 4.29
C GLN A 200 12.56 -8.05 5.09
N GLY A 201 11.85 -6.95 4.83
CA GLY A 201 12.08 -5.65 5.45
C GLY A 201 13.27 -4.88 4.87
N ASN A 202 13.91 -5.38 3.81
CA ASN A 202 15.00 -4.70 3.13
C ASN A 202 14.45 -3.80 2.00
N ALA A 203 13.81 -2.71 2.41
CA ALA A 203 13.22 -1.73 1.50
C ALA A 203 14.27 -1.03 0.60
N GLU A 204 15.52 -0.89 1.06
CA GLU A 204 16.60 -0.28 0.28
C GLU A 204 16.99 -1.12 -0.93
N GLU A 205 17.20 -2.43 -0.73
CA GLU A 205 17.51 -3.33 -1.84
C GLU A 205 16.29 -3.48 -2.76
N ALA A 206 15.07 -3.54 -2.21
CA ALA A 206 13.85 -3.53 -3.02
C ALA A 206 13.77 -2.31 -3.95
N LEU A 207 14.03 -1.12 -3.41
CA LEU A 207 14.05 0.11 -4.19
C LEU A 207 15.12 0.07 -5.28
N LYS A 208 16.32 -0.42 -4.98
CA LYS A 208 17.42 -0.53 -5.95
C LYS A 208 17.02 -1.39 -7.17
N ARG A 209 16.31 -2.50 -6.95
CA ARG A 209 15.80 -3.38 -8.02
C ARG A 209 14.73 -2.70 -8.86
N LEU A 210 13.72 -2.09 -8.23
CA LEU A 210 12.69 -1.31 -8.94
C LEU A 210 13.29 -0.16 -9.74
N LYS A 211 14.29 0.54 -9.20
CA LYS A 211 15.03 1.60 -9.89
C LYS A 211 15.90 1.07 -11.03
N SER A 212 16.25 -0.22 -11.05
CA SER A 212 16.91 -0.84 -12.20
C SER A 212 15.91 -0.96 -13.35
N ILE A 213 14.75 -1.55 -13.10
CA ILE A 213 13.66 -1.66 -14.08
C ILE A 213 13.25 -0.28 -14.59
N GLU A 214 13.05 0.70 -13.69
CA GLU A 214 12.64 2.07 -14.06
C GLU A 214 13.63 2.76 -15.02
N ARG A 215 14.93 2.43 -14.95
CA ARG A 215 15.95 3.02 -15.84
C ARG A 215 15.88 2.51 -17.27
N GLU A 216 15.30 1.33 -17.47
CA GLU A 216 15.19 0.67 -18.78
C GLU A 216 13.87 1.01 -19.49
N LEU A 217 12.85 1.44 -18.73
CA LEU A 217 11.57 1.88 -19.27
C LEU A 217 11.69 3.24 -20.00
N ASP A 218 11.02 3.36 -21.15
CA ASP A 218 10.80 4.68 -21.78
C ASP A 218 10.02 5.57 -20.80
N ARG A 219 10.42 6.84 -20.70
CA ARG A 219 9.71 7.84 -19.88
C ARG A 219 8.25 8.02 -20.29
N ARG A 220 7.90 7.75 -21.54
CA ARG A 220 6.54 7.83 -22.08
C ARG A 220 5.80 6.49 -22.05
N ASP A 221 6.42 5.43 -21.54
CA ASP A 221 5.72 4.16 -21.34
C ASP A 221 4.68 4.32 -20.23
N GLU A 222 3.41 4.24 -20.60
CA GLU A 222 2.25 4.31 -19.71
C GLU A 222 1.60 2.93 -19.50
N SER A 223 2.31 1.85 -19.84
CA SER A 223 1.82 0.50 -19.58
C SER A 223 1.52 0.29 -18.09
N PRO A 224 0.55 -0.56 -17.74
CA PRO A 224 0.24 -0.88 -16.34
C PRO A 224 1.48 -1.31 -15.55
N ARG A 225 2.41 -2.03 -16.22
CA ARG A 225 3.68 -2.45 -15.65
C ARG A 225 4.59 -1.26 -15.33
N ALA A 226 4.78 -0.33 -16.26
CA ALA A 226 5.59 0.87 -16.03
C ALA A 226 5.01 1.72 -14.90
N GLN A 227 3.69 1.89 -14.88
CA GLN A 227 3.01 2.61 -13.80
C GLN A 227 3.19 1.90 -12.45
N TYR A 228 3.08 0.56 -12.41
CA TYR A 228 3.28 -0.24 -11.21
C TYR A 228 4.69 -0.04 -10.64
N VAL A 229 5.73 -0.21 -11.45
CA VAL A 229 7.13 -0.07 -11.02
C VAL A 229 7.40 1.34 -10.48
N ARG A 230 6.98 2.40 -11.19
CA ARG A 230 7.19 3.79 -10.76
C ARG A 230 6.45 4.09 -9.46
N THR A 231 5.21 3.62 -9.33
CA THR A 231 4.38 3.83 -8.13
C THR A 231 5.05 3.22 -6.90
N TRP A 232 5.48 1.97 -7.00
CA TRP A 232 6.11 1.28 -5.87
C TRP A 232 7.51 1.78 -5.57
N ALA A 233 8.32 2.10 -6.60
CA ALA A 233 9.62 2.73 -6.39
C ALA A 233 9.45 4.07 -5.65
N HIS A 234 8.49 4.89 -6.06
CA HIS A 234 8.20 6.17 -5.40
C HIS A 234 7.72 5.98 -3.96
N ALA A 235 6.78 5.06 -3.72
CA ALA A 235 6.25 4.80 -2.39
C ALA A 235 7.32 4.28 -1.41
N ILE A 236 8.17 3.36 -1.86
CA ILE A 236 9.28 2.83 -1.05
C ILE A 236 10.32 3.93 -0.81
N GLU A 237 10.68 4.69 -1.83
CA GLU A 237 11.61 5.83 -1.71
C GLU A 237 11.09 6.90 -0.75
N GLU A 238 9.80 7.23 -0.84
CA GLU A 238 9.15 8.16 0.06
C GLU A 238 9.20 7.65 1.51
N ASN A 239 8.86 6.39 1.75
CA ASN A 239 8.89 5.79 3.09
C ASN A 239 10.33 5.77 3.65
N LEU A 240 11.32 5.35 2.86
CA LEU A 240 12.73 5.39 3.24
C LEU A 240 13.25 6.80 3.53
N SER A 241 12.61 7.83 2.95
CA SER A 241 12.95 9.22 3.25
C SER A 241 12.37 9.71 4.57
N MET A 242 11.48 8.95 5.21
CA MET A 242 10.83 9.34 6.47
C MET A 242 11.58 8.79 7.69
N ARG A 243 11.74 9.64 8.71
CA ARG A 243 12.14 9.27 10.06
C ARG A 243 10.97 9.42 10.99
N VAL A 244 10.69 8.38 11.75
CA VAL A 244 9.74 8.42 12.84
C VAL A 244 10.50 8.69 14.13
N TRP A 245 10.22 9.82 14.77
CA TRP A 245 10.63 10.10 16.13
C TRP A 245 9.43 9.87 17.06
N LYS A 246 9.62 9.09 18.12
CA LYS A 246 8.59 8.84 19.15
C LYS A 246 9.16 9.12 20.53
N ASP A 247 8.31 9.65 21.41
CA ASP A 247 8.59 9.76 22.84
C ASP A 247 7.42 9.12 23.60
N HIS A 248 7.62 7.87 24.03
CA HIS A 248 6.72 7.13 24.93
C HIS A 248 6.82 7.62 26.37
N PHE A 249 7.65 8.62 26.64
CA PHE A 249 7.91 9.14 27.96
C PHE A 249 8.42 8.09 28.97
N ASP A 250 8.96 6.95 28.48
CA ASP A 250 9.48 5.79 29.23
C ASP A 250 10.72 6.12 30.09
N ARG A 251 10.52 6.97 31.08
CA ARG A 251 11.53 7.38 32.05
C ARG A 251 10.85 7.66 33.38
N VAL A 252 11.49 7.22 34.45
CA VAL A 252 11.07 7.55 35.81
C VAL A 252 11.90 8.77 36.23
N ALA A 253 11.32 9.96 36.20
CA ALA A 253 12.09 11.14 36.59
C ALA A 253 12.18 11.21 38.12
N SER A 254 13.41 11.19 38.64
CA SER A 254 13.76 11.73 39.95
C SER A 254 13.77 13.28 39.95
N GLY A 255 12.93 13.92 39.13
CA GLY A 255 12.94 15.37 38.87
C GLY A 255 11.74 15.86 38.04
N ARG A 256 11.53 17.18 37.98
CA ARG A 256 10.36 17.84 37.36
C ARG A 256 10.46 18.08 35.85
N ASP A 257 11.60 17.78 35.21
CA ASP A 257 11.89 18.29 33.87
C ASP A 257 11.56 17.31 32.74
N LEU A 258 10.86 17.82 31.73
CA LEU A 258 10.66 17.17 30.43
C LEU A 258 11.98 17.17 29.62
N LEU A 259 12.69 16.03 29.62
CA LEU A 259 13.93 15.83 28.83
C LEU A 259 13.66 15.79 27.31
N ARG A 260 14.72 15.85 26.48
CA ARG A 260 14.72 15.74 24.98
C ARG A 260 14.21 16.97 24.20
N ALA A 261 14.55 18.17 24.66
CA ALA A 261 14.23 19.43 23.98
C ALA A 261 12.72 19.71 23.82
N TRP A 262 11.92 19.20 24.75
CA TRP A 262 10.56 19.66 24.97
C TRP A 262 10.61 21.02 25.68
N LYS A 263 9.94 22.02 25.10
CA LYS A 263 9.68 23.28 25.82
C LYS A 263 8.34 23.16 26.54
N VAL A 264 8.30 23.63 27.79
CA VAL A 264 7.09 23.67 28.60
C VAL A 264 6.58 25.09 28.62
N HIS A 265 5.33 25.28 28.20
CA HIS A 265 4.63 26.56 28.23
C HIS A 265 3.47 26.47 29.21
N ALA A 266 3.56 27.15 30.34
CA ALA A 266 2.48 27.22 31.35
C ALA A 266 2.49 28.58 32.12
N PRO A 267 2.42 29.72 31.42
CA PRO A 267 2.56 31.03 32.07
C PRO A 267 1.31 31.38 32.90
N GLY A 268 1.46 31.44 34.23
CA GLY A 268 0.40 31.89 35.14
C GLY A 268 -0.87 31.04 35.14
N SER A 269 -0.92 29.93 34.40
CA SER A 269 -2.15 29.17 34.16
C SER A 269 -2.67 28.42 35.37
N GLY A 270 -1.87 28.23 36.42
CA GLY A 270 -2.21 27.31 37.53
C GLY A 270 -2.22 25.83 37.13
N ILE A 271 -1.79 25.49 35.90
CA ILE A 271 -1.68 24.12 35.40
C ILE A 271 -0.23 23.65 35.52
N SER A 272 -0.02 22.58 36.28
CA SER A 272 1.27 21.89 36.35
C SER A 272 1.41 20.89 35.21
N ILE A 273 2.59 20.84 34.60
CA ILE A 273 2.95 19.85 33.58
C ILE A 273 4.10 19.03 34.15
N SER A 274 3.88 17.73 34.33
CA SER A 274 4.85 16.85 34.97
C SER A 274 4.84 15.45 34.39
N LEU A 275 5.92 14.71 34.57
CA LEU A 275 6.04 13.32 34.15
C LEU A 275 5.47 12.39 35.23
N LEU A 276 4.54 11.51 34.87
CA LEU A 276 3.91 10.52 35.74
C LEU A 276 3.86 9.17 35.04
N GLN A 277 4.60 8.17 35.54
CA GLN A 277 4.51 6.76 35.13
C GLN A 277 4.46 6.58 33.59
N ASN A 278 5.50 7.07 32.91
CA ASN A 278 5.64 7.05 31.45
C ASN A 278 4.61 7.87 30.67
N ARG A 279 4.06 8.93 31.28
CA ARG A 279 3.13 9.86 30.62
C ARG A 279 3.41 11.28 31.05
N VAL A 280 3.02 12.25 30.24
CA VAL A 280 2.97 13.66 30.67
C VAL A 280 1.58 13.95 31.21
N ARG A 281 1.49 14.46 32.43
CA ARG A 281 0.23 14.89 33.03
C ARG A 281 0.18 16.40 33.10
N PHE A 282 -0.88 16.96 32.53
CA PHE A 282 -1.32 18.33 32.74
C PHE A 282 -2.39 18.30 33.83
N GLN A 283 -2.11 18.91 34.97
CA GLN A 283 -3.01 18.88 36.11
C GLN A 283 -3.03 20.22 36.85
N GLY A 284 -4.23 20.69 37.17
CA GLY A 284 -4.40 21.89 37.98
C GLY A 284 -5.77 22.52 37.80
N THR A 285 -5.89 23.76 38.26
CA THR A 285 -7.05 24.62 37.99
C THR A 285 -6.55 25.80 37.19
N GLN A 286 -7.23 26.13 36.09
CA GLN A 286 -6.87 27.29 35.31
C GLN A 286 -7.03 28.56 36.15
N ARG A 287 -6.00 29.39 36.24
CA ARG A 287 -5.95 30.65 36.99
C ARG A 287 -5.36 31.76 36.14
N GLU A 288 -5.65 33.00 36.52
CA GLU A 288 -5.05 34.28 36.05
C GLU A 288 -5.22 34.62 34.56
N SER A 289 -5.13 33.65 33.66
CA SER A 289 -5.38 33.79 32.23
C SER A 289 -5.98 32.50 31.67
N GLU A 290 -6.66 32.60 30.53
CA GLU A 290 -7.11 31.43 29.75
C GLU A 290 -6.05 30.98 28.73
N THR A 291 -4.79 31.36 28.95
CA THR A 291 -3.68 30.93 28.09
C THR A 291 -3.53 29.40 28.18
N PRO A 292 -3.45 28.69 27.05
CA PRO A 292 -3.21 27.26 27.05
C PRO A 292 -1.88 26.91 27.69
N SER A 293 -1.86 25.76 28.33
CA SER A 293 -0.63 25.13 28.77
C SER A 293 -0.25 24.05 27.75
N ALA A 294 1.03 23.95 27.39
CA ALA A 294 1.49 23.07 26.33
C ALA A 294 2.88 22.49 26.57
N ILE A 295 3.14 21.36 25.92
CA ILE A 295 4.49 20.90 25.61
C ILE A 295 4.73 21.09 24.11
N ILE A 296 5.90 21.61 23.76
CA ILE A 296 6.20 22.11 22.42
C ILE A 296 7.45 21.43 21.86
N GLN A 297 7.37 21.07 20.58
CA GLN A 297 8.51 20.58 19.81
C GLN A 297 8.69 21.34 18.49
N GLU A 298 9.90 21.84 18.26
CA GLU A 298 10.33 22.54 17.05
C GLU A 298 10.90 21.63 15.95
N ARG A 299 10.35 21.77 14.73
CA ARG A 299 10.80 21.06 13.54
C ARG A 299 10.94 22.01 12.34
N PRO A 300 11.95 21.82 11.47
CA PRO A 300 12.01 22.56 10.22
C PRO A 300 10.75 22.29 9.39
N GLY A 301 10.08 23.33 8.91
CA GLY A 301 8.80 23.18 8.19
C GLY A 301 8.90 22.29 6.95
N ARG A 302 10.02 22.40 6.22
CA ARG A 302 10.33 21.53 5.07
C ARG A 302 10.44 20.03 5.39
N ALA A 303 10.70 19.69 6.64
CA ALA A 303 10.93 18.32 7.07
C ALA A 303 9.68 17.69 7.67
N LEU A 304 8.74 18.46 8.22
CA LEU A 304 7.57 17.90 8.89
C LEU A 304 6.69 17.11 7.91
N VAL A 305 6.28 15.90 8.33
CA VAL A 305 5.32 15.04 7.62
C VAL A 305 4.06 14.87 8.46
N SER A 306 4.21 14.56 9.75
CA SER A 306 3.08 14.54 10.68
C SER A 306 3.52 14.87 12.11
N PHE A 307 2.58 15.40 12.88
CA PHE A 307 2.68 15.58 14.32
C PHE A 307 1.44 14.96 14.98
N GLU A 308 1.66 13.99 15.85
CA GLU A 308 0.63 13.14 16.44
C GLU A 308 0.86 13.00 17.95
N ALA A 309 -0.21 13.01 18.73
CA ALA A 309 -0.16 12.77 20.16
C ALA A 309 -1.31 11.87 20.62
N ALA A 310 -0.99 10.84 21.40
CA ALA A 310 -1.95 10.01 22.10
C ALA A 310 -2.34 10.70 23.40
N LEU A 311 -3.62 11.05 23.52
CA LEU A 311 -4.15 11.79 24.66
C LEU A 311 -5.20 10.95 25.38
N THR A 312 -5.20 11.05 26.70
CA THR A 312 -6.21 10.45 27.56
C THR A 312 -6.95 11.54 28.33
N ALA A 313 -8.27 11.61 28.11
CA ALA A 313 -9.16 12.57 28.77
C ALA A 313 -10.59 12.00 28.87
N ARG A 314 -11.40 12.54 29.80
CA ARG A 314 -12.84 12.23 29.82
C ARG A 314 -13.50 12.82 28.57
N ALA A 315 -14.50 12.11 28.03
CA ALA A 315 -15.24 12.59 26.86
C ALA A 315 -15.80 14.00 27.08
N LYS A 316 -16.42 14.25 28.24
CA LYS A 316 -16.94 15.56 28.65
C LYS A 316 -16.09 16.22 29.74
N ALA A 317 -14.81 16.49 29.44
CA ALA A 317 -13.93 17.25 30.33
C ALA A 317 -14.08 18.77 30.11
N PRO A 318 -14.07 19.62 31.15
CA PRO A 318 -14.38 21.06 31.08
C PRO A 318 -13.22 21.92 30.54
N PHE A 319 -12.45 21.38 29.61
CA PHE A 319 -11.31 22.01 28.97
C PHE A 319 -11.21 21.53 27.52
N VAL A 320 -10.55 22.32 26.68
CA VAL A 320 -10.13 21.94 25.34
C VAL A 320 -8.77 21.25 25.43
N SER A 321 -8.56 20.17 24.68
CA SER A 321 -7.26 19.49 24.63
C SER A 321 -6.98 18.94 23.24
N GLY A 322 -5.75 19.07 22.76
CA GLY A 322 -5.43 18.59 21.42
C GLY A 322 -4.00 18.82 20.97
N VAL A 323 -3.83 18.85 19.65
CA VAL A 323 -2.57 19.12 18.97
C VAL A 323 -2.67 20.36 18.09
N ALA A 324 -1.56 21.06 17.88
CA ALA A 324 -1.49 22.15 16.92
C ALA A 324 -0.15 22.18 16.18
N ILE A 325 -0.16 22.69 14.94
CA ILE A 325 1.05 23.07 14.21
C ILE A 325 1.01 24.58 14.00
N LEU A 326 2.02 25.28 14.50
CA LEU A 326 2.11 26.73 14.49
C LEU A 326 3.37 27.20 13.78
N SER A 327 3.28 28.35 13.11
CA SER A 327 4.43 29.07 12.53
C SER A 327 4.56 30.44 13.18
N PHE A 328 5.77 30.78 13.60
CA PHE A 328 6.11 32.05 14.24
C PHE A 328 7.03 32.86 13.32
N ARG A 329 6.77 34.16 13.17
CA ARG A 329 7.70 35.12 12.54
C ARG A 329 8.15 36.12 13.61
N GLY A 330 9.09 35.71 14.46
CA GLY A 330 9.65 36.54 15.54
C GLY A 330 11.01 36.02 15.99
N LYS A 331 11.74 36.77 16.83
CA LYS A 331 12.98 36.25 17.45
C LYS A 331 12.61 35.11 18.42
N PRO A 332 13.46 34.07 18.59
CA PRO A 332 13.22 33.01 19.56
C PRO A 332 13.08 33.59 20.97
N GLY A 333 11.99 33.29 21.68
CA GLY A 333 11.81 33.65 23.10
C GLY A 333 10.56 34.45 23.46
N ASP A 334 9.81 34.99 22.49
CA ASP A 334 8.55 35.69 22.74
C ASP A 334 7.37 34.76 22.39
N GLU A 335 6.84 34.01 23.36
CA GLU A 335 5.82 32.97 23.13
C GLU A 335 4.51 33.26 23.90
N ASN A 336 3.45 33.71 23.20
CA ASN A 336 2.05 33.47 23.57
C ASN A 336 1.09 33.62 22.36
N PRO A 337 0.58 32.53 21.76
CA PRO A 337 -0.32 32.59 20.60
C PRO A 337 -1.82 32.61 20.95
N PHE A 338 -2.20 32.65 22.23
CA PHE A 338 -3.60 32.42 22.64
C PHE A 338 -4.23 33.51 23.52
N THR A 339 -3.53 34.63 23.75
CA THR A 339 -4.09 35.83 24.41
C THR A 339 -4.38 36.94 23.40
N ASP A 340 -5.22 37.90 23.77
CA ASP A 340 -5.53 39.14 23.02
C ASP A 340 -4.25 40.00 22.78
N PRO A 341 -4.22 40.97 21.81
CA PRO A 341 -3.02 41.58 21.20
C PRO A 341 -2.08 42.42 22.08
N VAL A 342 -2.22 42.40 23.40
CA VAL A 342 -1.45 43.30 24.27
C VAL A 342 -0.17 42.60 24.73
N GLY A 343 0.82 42.50 23.84
CA GLY A 343 2.21 42.23 24.20
C GLY A 343 2.88 41.05 23.51
N GLY A 344 3.37 41.30 22.28
CA GLY A 344 4.56 40.71 21.65
C GLY A 344 4.84 39.21 21.84
N GLY A 345 4.40 38.38 20.87
CA GLY A 345 4.86 37.00 20.71
C GLY A 345 3.85 36.01 20.11
N MET A 346 3.03 36.40 19.12
CA MET A 346 1.96 35.53 18.61
C MET A 346 2.38 34.63 17.46
N ALA A 347 1.79 33.43 17.38
CA ALA A 347 1.80 32.64 16.16
C ALA A 347 1.22 33.48 15.02
N TYR A 348 1.88 33.45 13.87
CA TYR A 348 1.40 34.18 12.68
C TYR A 348 0.33 33.40 11.97
N GLU A 349 0.53 32.08 11.86
CA GLU A 349 -0.40 31.16 11.24
C GLU A 349 -0.36 29.80 11.94
N GLY A 350 -1.47 29.06 11.92
CA GLY A 350 -1.57 27.81 12.66
C GLY A 350 -2.80 26.98 12.33
N LEU A 351 -2.69 25.68 12.58
CA LEU A 351 -3.79 24.71 12.53
C LEU A 351 -3.90 24.05 13.89
N VAL A 352 -5.06 24.20 14.53
CA VAL A 352 -5.36 23.61 15.84
C VAL A 352 -6.41 22.53 15.66
N PHE A 353 -6.15 21.33 16.19
CA PHE A 353 -7.07 20.19 16.16
C PHE A 353 -7.26 19.63 17.57
N ALA A 354 -8.50 19.65 18.06
CA ALA A 354 -8.75 19.42 19.48
C ALA A 354 -10.10 18.77 19.77
N ARG A 355 -10.18 18.18 20.97
CA ARG A 355 -11.41 17.85 21.67
C ARG A 355 -11.94 19.09 22.37
N LEU A 356 -13.20 19.42 22.12
CA LEU A 356 -13.95 20.47 22.82
C LEU A 356 -14.58 19.96 24.12
N PRO A 357 -14.99 20.84 25.06
CA PRO A 357 -15.52 20.42 26.36
C PRO A 357 -16.71 19.47 26.30
N GLU A 358 -17.56 19.61 25.29
CA GLU A 358 -18.70 18.74 25.00
C GLU A 358 -18.31 17.33 24.50
N GLY A 359 -17.04 17.13 24.17
CA GLY A 359 -16.47 15.87 23.68
C GLY A 359 -16.41 15.73 22.17
N ARG A 360 -16.88 16.73 21.43
CA ARG A 360 -16.78 16.74 19.96
C ARG A 360 -15.36 17.12 19.52
N LEU A 361 -14.87 16.48 18.46
CA LEU A 361 -13.63 16.89 17.82
C LEU A 361 -13.88 18.05 16.86
N ALA A 362 -12.97 19.03 16.85
CA ALA A 362 -13.06 20.19 16.00
C ALA A 362 -11.67 20.72 15.66
N TYR A 363 -11.58 21.50 14.59
CA TYR A 363 -10.37 22.24 14.25
C TYR A 363 -10.65 23.73 14.10
N ARG A 364 -9.60 24.54 14.20
CA ARG A 364 -9.65 25.98 13.88
C ARG A 364 -8.33 26.43 13.30
N LEU A 365 -8.38 27.55 12.59
CA LEU A 365 -7.22 28.17 11.95
C LEU A 365 -6.79 29.39 12.76
N ILE A 366 -5.49 29.65 12.74
CA ILE A 366 -4.92 30.93 13.13
C ILE A 366 -4.40 31.55 11.84
N GLU A 367 -4.93 32.71 11.47
CA GLU A 367 -4.51 33.46 10.29
C GLU A 367 -4.32 34.92 10.66
N ARG A 368 -3.13 35.47 10.40
CA ARG A 368 -2.81 36.88 10.68
C ARG A 368 -3.19 37.28 12.11
N HIS A 369 -2.88 36.41 13.07
CA HIS A 369 -3.18 36.57 14.51
C HIS A 369 -4.67 36.52 14.89
N GLN A 370 -5.56 36.10 14.00
CA GLN A 370 -6.97 35.89 14.30
C GLN A 370 -7.30 34.40 14.32
N MET A 371 -8.04 33.97 15.34
CA MET A 371 -8.55 32.61 15.41
C MET A 371 -9.90 32.52 14.73
N SER A 372 -10.05 31.54 13.84
CA SER A 372 -11.37 31.21 13.31
C SER A 372 -12.26 30.62 14.40
N ARG A 373 -13.57 30.59 14.13
CA ARG A 373 -14.49 29.72 14.87
C ARG A 373 -14.03 28.26 14.79
N TRP A 374 -14.49 27.44 15.74
CA TRP A 374 -14.32 26.01 15.66
C TRP A 374 -15.15 25.41 14.52
N HIS A 375 -14.52 24.55 13.73
CA HIS A 375 -15.12 23.74 12.70
C HIS A 375 -15.30 22.33 13.25
N ALA A 376 -16.54 21.99 13.61
CA ALA A 376 -16.86 20.73 14.22
C ALA A 376 -16.77 19.57 13.21
N LEU A 377 -16.20 18.45 13.63
CA LEU A 377 -16.13 17.21 12.85
C LEU A 377 -17.25 16.26 13.26
N ASP A 378 -17.60 15.33 12.38
CA ASP A 378 -18.54 14.26 12.69
C ASP A 378 -17.84 13.07 13.38
N VAL A 379 -17.04 13.40 14.39
CA VAL A 379 -16.29 12.43 15.20
C VAL A 379 -16.28 12.93 16.64
N SER A 380 -16.57 12.03 17.57
CA SER A 380 -16.59 12.31 19.01
C SER A 380 -15.41 11.65 19.69
N TRP A 381 -14.99 12.22 20.82
CA TRP A 381 -14.01 11.60 21.71
C TRP A 381 -14.50 10.23 22.18
N PRO A 382 -13.66 9.19 22.15
CA PRO A 382 -14.05 7.88 22.66
C PRO A 382 -14.36 7.95 24.16
N ALA A 383 -15.35 7.20 24.61
CA ALA A 383 -15.62 7.02 26.03
C ALA A 383 -14.86 5.78 26.54
N GLY A 384 -14.22 5.88 27.70
CA GLY A 384 -13.69 4.70 28.39
C GLY A 384 -14.79 3.86 29.03
N ALA A 385 -14.48 2.60 29.35
CA ALA A 385 -15.39 1.71 30.07
C ALA A 385 -15.82 2.33 31.41
N GLU A 386 -17.10 2.19 31.76
CA GLU A 386 -17.66 2.66 33.05
C GLU A 386 -17.42 4.16 33.33
N GLY A 387 -17.35 4.99 32.29
CA GLY A 387 -17.12 6.43 32.42
C GLY A 387 -15.66 6.83 32.70
N ALA A 388 -14.74 5.89 32.53
CA ALA A 388 -13.31 6.16 32.53
C ALA A 388 -12.90 7.13 31.40
N PRO A 389 -11.75 7.82 31.53
CA PRO A 389 -11.16 8.57 30.44
C PRO A 389 -10.99 7.69 29.19
N GLY A 390 -11.35 8.24 28.03
CA GLY A 390 -11.07 7.61 26.74
C GLY A 390 -9.71 8.05 26.21
N VAL A 391 -9.16 7.25 25.30
CA VAL A 391 -7.86 7.47 24.67
C VAL A 391 -8.06 7.63 23.17
N ALA A 392 -7.46 8.67 22.59
CA ALA A 392 -7.39 8.83 21.13
C ALA A 392 -6.07 9.48 20.73
N THR A 393 -5.55 9.08 19.57
CA THR A 393 -4.40 9.72 18.93
C THR A 393 -4.88 10.79 17.97
N LEU A 394 -4.64 12.05 18.29
CA LEU A 394 -4.91 13.16 17.39
C LEU A 394 -3.67 13.46 16.55
N GLY A 395 -3.85 13.61 15.24
CA GLY A 395 -2.78 13.85 14.29
C GLY A 395 -3.07 14.96 13.30
N ILE A 396 -2.02 15.69 12.92
CA ILE A 396 -2.02 16.61 11.78
C ILE A 396 -0.93 16.13 10.83
N ARG A 397 -1.32 15.74 9.60
CA ARG A 397 -0.43 15.24 8.54
C ARG A 397 -0.36 16.23 7.40
N VAL A 398 0.84 16.48 6.89
CA VAL A 398 1.10 17.29 5.70
C VAL A 398 0.77 16.45 4.47
N GLU A 399 -0.15 16.94 3.64
CA GLU A 399 -0.54 16.29 2.38
C GLU A 399 0.14 16.96 1.18
N ASP A 400 0.09 18.30 1.10
CA ASP A 400 0.89 19.07 0.14
C ASP A 400 1.78 20.07 0.89
N PRO A 401 3.08 19.76 1.08
CA PRO A 401 3.99 20.67 1.77
C PRO A 401 4.24 21.95 0.97
N LYS A 402 4.07 21.98 -0.36
CA LYS A 402 4.27 23.19 -1.16
C LYS A 402 3.14 24.20 -0.92
N LYS A 403 1.91 23.71 -0.84
CA LYS A 403 0.71 24.53 -0.63
C LYS A 403 0.36 24.74 0.85
N GLY A 404 0.92 23.92 1.74
CA GLY A 404 0.51 23.91 3.14
C GLY A 404 -0.87 23.27 3.31
N ILE A 405 -1.11 22.16 2.62
CA ILE A 405 -2.36 21.38 2.77
C ILE A 405 -2.12 20.28 3.79
N PHE A 406 -3.08 20.13 4.71
CA PHE A 406 -3.03 19.19 5.81
C PHE A 406 -4.29 18.32 5.87
N ARG A 407 -4.11 17.13 6.43
CA ARG A 407 -5.17 16.20 6.85
C ARG A 407 -5.15 16.04 8.36
N LEU A 408 -6.34 15.99 8.94
CA LEU A 408 -6.55 15.67 10.35
C LEU A 408 -6.75 14.17 10.49
N MET A 409 -6.21 13.58 11.56
CA MET A 409 -6.28 12.14 11.78
C MET A 409 -6.71 11.82 13.20
N VAL A 410 -7.56 10.80 13.35
CA VAL A 410 -7.87 10.17 14.63
C VAL A 410 -7.49 8.70 14.53
N ASP A 411 -6.60 8.25 15.40
CA ASP A 411 -6.08 6.87 15.43
C ASP A 411 -5.57 6.40 14.04
N GLY A 412 -4.89 7.31 13.34
CA GLY A 412 -4.30 7.07 12.02
C GLY A 412 -5.29 7.11 10.84
N ARG A 413 -6.57 7.41 11.08
CA ARG A 413 -7.59 7.54 10.03
C ARG A 413 -7.90 9.01 9.75
N ASP A 414 -7.96 9.38 8.47
CA ASP A 414 -8.32 10.74 8.07
C ASP A 414 -9.74 11.11 8.53
N VAL A 415 -9.90 12.32 9.05
CA VAL A 415 -11.18 12.89 9.47
C VAL A 415 -11.36 14.29 8.92
N GLY A 416 -12.59 14.63 8.53
CA GLY A 416 -12.90 15.97 8.02
C GLY A 416 -12.27 16.29 6.65
N PRO A 417 -12.29 17.56 6.23
CA PRO A 417 -11.77 17.99 4.94
C PRO A 417 -10.24 18.14 4.94
N GLN A 418 -9.66 18.32 3.75
CA GLN A 418 -8.33 18.89 3.63
C GLN A 418 -8.34 20.35 4.08
N VAL A 419 -7.28 20.77 4.76
CA VAL A 419 -7.17 22.12 5.34
C VAL A 419 -5.93 22.81 4.79
N GLU A 420 -6.11 23.95 4.13
CA GLU A 420 -5.01 24.76 3.61
C GLU A 420 -4.62 25.86 4.60
N VAL A 421 -3.34 25.92 4.98
CA VAL A 421 -2.73 26.99 5.78
C VAL A 421 -1.39 27.39 5.17
N LYS A 422 -1.38 28.44 4.35
CA LYS A 422 -0.26 28.79 3.44
C LYS A 422 1.07 29.03 4.16
N GLY A 423 1.05 29.66 5.32
CA GLY A 423 2.21 29.97 6.16
C GLY A 423 2.74 28.80 6.97
N LEU A 424 2.06 27.64 6.91
CA LEU A 424 2.59 26.35 7.35
C LEU A 424 3.20 25.52 6.19
N SER A 425 3.29 26.08 4.98
CA SER A 425 3.98 25.42 3.86
C SER A 425 5.46 25.16 4.16
N ARG A 426 6.12 24.38 3.30
CA ARG A 426 7.57 24.05 3.34
C ARG A 426 8.50 25.26 3.35
N SER A 427 7.97 26.44 3.06
CA SER A 427 8.70 27.72 3.12
C SER A 427 8.86 28.24 4.55
N ALA A 428 8.03 27.75 5.48
CA ALA A 428 8.18 28.02 6.90
C ALA A 428 9.55 27.50 7.37
N ARG A 429 10.34 28.41 7.98
CA ARG A 429 11.68 28.07 8.49
C ARG A 429 11.58 27.02 9.58
N GLU A 430 10.64 27.22 10.49
CA GLU A 430 10.43 26.40 11.67
C GLU A 430 8.92 26.34 11.96
N LEU A 431 8.47 25.14 12.33
CA LEU A 431 7.12 24.87 12.79
C LEU A 431 7.22 24.32 14.21
N GLN A 432 6.28 24.75 15.04
CA GLN A 432 6.12 24.23 16.39
C GLN A 432 4.93 23.27 16.42
N GLY A 433 5.17 22.02 16.81
CA GLY A 433 4.15 21.06 17.18
C GLY A 433 3.83 21.18 18.65
N TRP A 434 2.56 21.44 18.97
CA TRP A 434 2.07 21.65 20.33
C TRP A 434 1.18 20.47 20.72
N VAL A 435 1.36 19.96 21.94
CA VAL A 435 0.32 19.20 22.65
C VAL A 435 -0.15 20.07 23.79
N PHE A 436 -1.44 20.42 23.82
CA PHE A 436 -1.93 21.49 24.66
C PHE A 436 -3.27 21.18 25.35
N THR A 437 -3.54 21.98 26.38
CA THR A 437 -4.83 22.10 27.05
C THR A 437 -5.16 23.57 27.29
N GLN A 438 -6.45 23.92 27.21
CA GLN A 438 -6.98 25.25 27.49
C GLN A 438 -8.28 25.12 28.26
N ALA A 439 -8.48 25.89 29.31
CA ALA A 439 -9.74 25.91 30.02
C ALA A 439 -10.13 27.35 30.38
N GLU A 440 -11.42 27.56 30.67
CA GLU A 440 -11.87 28.80 31.32
C GLU A 440 -11.26 28.90 32.73
N ILE A 441 -11.17 30.11 33.25
CA ILE A 441 -10.73 30.34 34.63
C ILE A 441 -11.59 29.51 35.60
N ASP A 442 -10.95 28.99 36.66
CA ASP A 442 -11.52 28.12 37.70
C ASP A 442 -11.92 26.70 37.24
N ARG A 443 -11.70 26.34 35.97
CA ARG A 443 -11.91 24.96 35.50
C ARG A 443 -10.71 24.07 35.81
N LYS A 444 -11.01 22.83 36.23
CA LYS A 444 -10.01 21.79 36.48
C LYS A 444 -9.56 21.14 35.18
N VAL A 445 -8.25 20.96 35.05
CA VAL A 445 -7.61 20.23 33.96
C VAL A 445 -7.00 18.94 34.52
N ASP A 446 -7.24 17.84 33.80
CA ASP A 446 -6.58 16.56 34.02
C ASP A 446 -6.46 15.84 32.67
N LEU A 447 -5.34 16.08 31.98
CA LEU A 447 -5.02 15.51 30.67
C LEU A 447 -3.74 14.69 30.81
N LEU A 448 -3.75 13.48 30.26
CA LEU A 448 -2.54 12.68 30.10
C LEU A 448 -2.14 12.63 28.62
N VAL A 449 -0.83 12.64 28.38
CA VAL A 449 -0.22 12.41 27.07
C VAL A 449 0.63 11.16 27.18
N ASP A 450 0.24 10.13 26.43
CA ASP A 450 0.83 8.80 26.50
C ASP A 450 2.00 8.64 25.52
N ASP A 451 1.89 9.21 24.32
CA ASP A 451 2.91 9.15 23.27
C ASP A 451 2.85 10.42 22.41
N VAL A 452 4.00 10.89 21.95
CA VAL A 452 4.07 11.83 20.83
C VAL A 452 4.90 11.22 19.70
N ARG A 453 4.30 11.17 18.50
CA ARG A 453 4.95 10.75 17.27
C ARG A 453 5.12 11.95 16.33
N ILE A 454 6.35 12.16 15.87
CA ILE A 454 6.68 13.18 14.87
C ILE A 454 7.35 12.48 13.69
N VAL A 455 6.73 12.55 12.52
CA VAL A 455 7.30 12.02 11.28
C VAL A 455 7.95 13.16 10.52
N THR A 456 9.19 12.97 10.10
CA THR A 456 9.95 13.97 9.34
C THR A 456 10.62 13.36 8.11
N ARG A 457 10.80 14.13 7.03
CA ARG A 457 11.65 13.76 5.91
C ARG A 457 13.12 14.05 6.23
N ILE A 458 13.96 13.05 6.03
CA ILE A 458 15.42 13.19 6.05
C ILE A 458 15.89 13.55 4.64
N ARG A 459 16.83 14.47 4.54
CA ARG A 459 17.50 14.76 3.27
C ARG A 459 18.54 13.65 3.04
N ARG A 460 18.39 12.84 1.99
CA ARG A 460 19.45 11.88 1.60
C ARG A 460 20.78 12.62 1.43
N GLY A 461 21.81 12.20 2.17
CA GLY A 461 23.19 12.71 2.06
C GLY A 461 23.72 13.62 3.18
N ARG A 462 23.10 13.67 4.36
CA ARG A 462 23.71 14.27 5.57
C ARG A 462 23.42 13.48 6.83
#